data_AF-A0A935FU92-F1
#
_entry.id   AF-A0A935FU92-F1
#
_cell.length_a   1.000
_cell.length_b   1.000
_cell.length_c   1.000
_cell.angle_alpha   90.00
_cell.angle_beta   90.00
_cell.angle_gamma   90.00
#
_symmetry.space_group_name_H-M   'P 1'
#
loop_
_entity.id
_entity.type
_entity.pdbx_description
1 polymer ?
#
loop_
_entity_poly.entity_id
_entity_poly.type
_entity_poly.pdbx_seq_one_letter_code
_entity_poly.pdbx_strand_id
1 'polypeptide(L)'
;MSQAQRLTLPGDPAPPVLATGAWMSNAVAALRSNEARLSAMTGDLDNAEACAAHDTHCTELLTWLGRPALIAHDLHPDFHSTRHALSLARTLGTDTLPVQHHHAHIAATCAEHGVREPVLGVALDGVGLGSDGEAWGGELLRVDGAHCQRLGSLRPLPMPGGDVAAREPWRMALAVLHELGRADQARARFASEACSAALLDLLTRHIRCPRTSSAGRLFDGTAGLLGMCTRMTAEAQAARALEAAATRHIETCGWPAPVTEGWAIAGDAFATLSFLPMLAILSDTADAADTANTDGAPRDAAAAQFHATLIAGLADWAEQASGATGIRVIALGGGCFYNQLLASKLPAELARRGLRCLRPERVPAGDAGLALGQAWVAAHSLVR
;
A
#
# COMPACT_ATOMS: atom_id res chain seq x y z
N MET A 1 18.79 7.58 23.87
CA MET A 1 17.69 6.61 23.84
C MET A 1 16.45 7.35 23.37
N SER A 2 15.97 7.05 22.16
CA SER A 2 14.71 7.61 21.67
C SER A 2 13.57 7.01 22.49
N GLN A 3 12.67 7.81 23.05
CA GLN A 3 11.55 7.28 23.82
C GLN A 3 10.55 6.62 22.87
N ALA A 4 10.25 5.34 23.10
CA ALA A 4 9.18 4.64 22.41
C ALA A 4 7.85 5.39 22.57
N GLN A 5 7.12 5.55 21.48
CA GLN A 5 5.77 6.13 21.48
C GLN A 5 4.84 5.20 22.26
N ARG A 6 4.09 5.76 23.20
CA ARG A 6 3.10 5.01 23.99
C ARG A 6 1.70 5.28 23.47
N LEU A 7 0.93 4.22 23.30
CA LEU A 7 -0.44 4.27 22.82
C LEU A 7 -1.32 3.49 23.80
N THR A 8 -2.28 4.18 24.41
CA THR A 8 -3.40 3.50 25.05
C THR A 8 -4.37 3.04 23.96
N LEU A 9 -4.63 1.74 23.90
CA LEU A 9 -5.59 1.13 23.00
C LEU A 9 -6.96 1.00 23.68
N PRO A 10 -8.08 1.23 22.98
CA PRO A 10 -9.40 1.00 23.54
C PRO A 10 -9.69 -0.50 23.67
N GLY A 11 -10.54 -0.88 24.63
CA GLY A 11 -11.07 -2.23 24.77
C GLY A 11 -10.41 -3.08 25.86
N ASP A 12 -10.52 -4.40 25.71
CA ASP A 12 -10.09 -5.36 26.72
C ASP A 12 -8.56 -5.59 26.75
N PRO A 13 -8.01 -5.96 27.92
CA PRO A 13 -6.59 -6.27 28.06
C PRO A 13 -6.10 -7.35 27.08
N ALA A 14 -5.11 -6.99 26.28
CA ALA A 14 -4.42 -7.91 25.37
C ALA A 14 -3.32 -8.72 26.09
N PRO A 15 -3.06 -9.97 25.66
CA PRO A 15 -1.88 -10.72 26.11
C PRO A 15 -0.58 -10.02 25.66
N PRO A 16 0.55 -10.30 26.34
CA PRO A 16 1.82 -9.69 25.98
C PRO A 16 2.32 -10.20 24.62
N VAL A 17 2.49 -9.33 23.65
CA VAL A 17 2.94 -9.66 22.29
C VAL A 17 4.09 -8.74 21.90
N LEU A 18 5.14 -9.29 21.28
CA LEU A 18 6.16 -8.54 20.56
C LEU A 18 5.90 -8.66 19.06
N ALA A 19 6.05 -7.58 18.30
CA ALA A 19 5.91 -7.56 16.84
C ALA A 19 7.11 -6.87 16.19
N THR A 20 7.75 -7.52 15.22
CA THR A 20 9.04 -7.06 14.66
C THR A 20 8.93 -6.17 13.43
N GLY A 21 7.73 -5.95 12.91
CA GLY A 21 7.46 -4.99 11.83
C GLY A 21 7.92 -5.47 10.44
N ALA A 22 8.06 -4.50 9.54
CA ALA A 22 8.34 -4.71 8.12
C ALA A 22 9.85 -4.73 7.80
N TRP A 23 10.20 -4.74 6.51
CA TRP A 23 11.56 -4.44 6.03
C TRP A 23 11.81 -2.94 5.87
N MET A 24 10.91 -2.24 5.17
CA MET A 24 11.04 -0.82 4.88
C MET A 24 10.57 0.01 6.07
N SER A 25 11.19 1.17 6.30
CA SER A 25 10.79 2.09 7.38
C SER A 25 10.49 1.38 8.72
N ASN A 26 11.32 0.40 9.10
CA ASN A 26 11.00 -0.54 10.16
C ASN A 26 10.81 0.14 11.52
N ALA A 27 9.80 -0.31 12.24
CA ALA A 27 9.62 -0.09 13.68
C ALA A 27 9.18 -1.40 14.34
N VAL A 28 9.41 -1.53 15.65
CA VAL A 28 9.06 -2.69 16.47
C VAL A 28 7.96 -2.27 17.45
N ALA A 29 6.99 -3.13 17.70
CA ALA A 29 5.94 -2.87 18.67
C ALA A 29 5.90 -3.93 19.77
N ALA A 30 5.50 -3.53 20.96
CA ALA A 30 5.11 -4.44 22.03
C ALA A 30 3.75 -4.03 22.58
N LEU A 31 2.88 -5.00 22.80
CA LEU A 31 1.51 -4.80 23.29
C LEU A 31 1.32 -5.64 24.55
N ARG A 32 0.80 -5.05 25.63
CA ARG A 32 0.22 -5.80 26.75
C ARG A 32 -0.87 -4.99 27.41
N SER A 33 -1.89 -5.70 27.91
CA SER A 33 -3.06 -5.07 28.48
C SER A 33 -3.63 -4.06 27.48
N ASN A 34 -3.77 -2.78 27.86
CA ASN A 34 -4.29 -1.73 26.98
C ASN A 34 -3.19 -0.76 26.52
N GLU A 35 -1.90 -1.12 26.65
CA GLU A 35 -0.78 -0.28 26.25
C GLU A 35 0.02 -0.94 25.13
N ALA A 36 0.16 -0.23 24.02
CA ALA A 36 1.14 -0.53 22.98
C ALA A 36 2.32 0.45 23.07
N ARG A 37 3.53 -0.06 22.86
CA ARG A 37 4.75 0.72 22.71
C ARG A 37 5.33 0.48 21.35
N LEU A 38 5.52 1.54 20.58
CA LEU A 38 6.16 1.52 19.27
C LEU A 38 7.56 2.13 19.39
N SER A 39 8.58 1.44 18.88
CA SER A 39 9.95 1.97 18.85
C SER A 39 10.04 3.20 17.95
N ALA A 40 11.18 3.89 18.00
CA ALA A 40 11.52 4.81 16.92
C ALA A 40 11.67 4.04 15.61
N MET A 41 11.43 4.74 14.49
CA MET A 41 11.68 4.21 13.16
C MET A 41 13.19 4.06 12.95
N THR A 42 13.62 2.85 12.56
CA THR A 42 15.01 2.52 12.22
C THR A 42 15.35 2.93 10.78
N GLY A 43 14.37 2.89 9.88
CA GLY A 43 14.59 2.97 8.44
C GLY A 43 14.57 1.59 7.79
N ASP A 44 15.10 1.46 6.59
CA ASP A 44 15.14 0.19 5.86
C ASP A 44 16.16 -0.75 6.48
N LEU A 45 15.81 -2.04 6.63
CA LEU A 45 16.70 -3.06 7.19
C LEU A 45 17.73 -3.58 6.16
N ASP A 46 18.30 -2.67 5.36
CA ASP A 46 19.17 -2.99 4.21
C ASP A 46 20.68 -2.96 4.51
N ASN A 47 21.05 -2.60 5.73
CA ASN A 47 22.43 -2.50 6.19
C ASN A 47 22.60 -3.02 7.63
N ALA A 48 23.85 -3.29 8.02
CA ALA A 48 24.15 -3.89 9.31
C ALA A 48 23.81 -2.97 10.50
N GLU A 49 23.99 -1.65 10.36
CA GLU A 49 23.63 -0.72 11.43
C GLU A 49 22.11 -0.70 11.70
N ALA A 50 21.29 -0.69 10.64
CA ALA A 50 19.84 -0.76 10.73
C ALA A 50 19.37 -2.09 11.36
N CYS A 51 19.94 -3.21 10.94
CA CYS A 51 19.65 -4.51 11.55
C CYS A 51 20.00 -4.55 13.05
N ALA A 52 21.16 -4.01 13.45
CA ALA A 52 21.55 -3.95 14.86
C ALA A 52 20.64 -3.02 15.69
N ALA A 53 20.20 -1.90 15.12
CA ALA A 53 19.26 -0.99 15.76
C ALA A 53 17.89 -1.66 15.96
N HIS A 54 17.40 -2.40 14.97
CA HIS A 54 16.19 -3.24 15.07
C HIS A 54 16.31 -4.26 16.21
N ASP A 55 17.42 -4.99 16.28
CA ASP A 55 17.64 -6.01 17.32
C ASP A 55 17.66 -5.38 18.73
N THR A 56 18.24 -4.18 18.83
CA THR A 56 18.25 -3.38 20.06
C THR A 56 16.84 -2.98 20.48
N HIS A 57 16.02 -2.45 19.56
CA HIS A 57 14.63 -2.10 19.84
C HIS A 57 13.80 -3.30 20.32
N CYS A 58 13.99 -4.48 19.73
CA CYS A 58 13.35 -5.71 20.20
C CYS A 58 13.72 -6.02 21.66
N THR A 59 15.00 -5.92 22.01
CA THR A 59 15.49 -6.19 23.37
C THR A 59 14.96 -5.19 24.39
N GLU A 60 14.94 -3.91 24.05
CA GLU A 60 14.41 -2.84 24.90
C GLU A 60 12.90 -3.04 25.17
N LEU A 61 12.12 -3.34 24.12
CA LEU A 61 10.69 -3.59 24.25
C LEU A 61 10.38 -4.89 25.00
N LEU A 62 11.18 -5.94 24.81
CA LEU A 62 11.09 -7.18 25.59
C LEU A 62 11.33 -6.95 27.09
N THR A 63 12.29 -6.08 27.43
CA THR A 63 12.58 -5.72 28.84
C THR A 63 11.35 -5.10 29.50
N TRP A 64 10.64 -4.23 28.79
CA TRP A 64 9.37 -3.72 29.28
C TRP A 64 8.31 -4.82 29.32
N LEU A 65 8.10 -5.53 28.21
CA LEU A 65 7.00 -6.48 27.99
C LEU A 65 7.03 -7.67 28.96
N GLY A 66 8.23 -8.14 29.32
CA GLY A 66 8.45 -9.44 29.94
C GLY A 66 8.43 -10.56 28.90
N ARG A 67 8.15 -11.80 29.33
CA ARG A 67 8.05 -12.94 28.41
C ARG A 67 6.80 -12.77 27.50
N PRO A 68 6.95 -12.70 26.17
CA PRO A 68 5.80 -12.63 25.28
C PRO A 68 5.01 -13.94 25.31
N ALA A 69 3.70 -13.83 25.11
CA ALA A 69 2.83 -14.95 24.80
C ALA A 69 2.99 -15.38 23.33
N LEU A 70 3.30 -14.43 22.44
CA LEU A 70 3.53 -14.66 21.02
C LEU A 70 4.48 -13.60 20.44
N ILE A 71 5.26 -13.96 19.44
CA ILE A 71 6.07 -13.03 18.65
C ILE A 71 5.51 -12.96 17.24
N ALA A 72 4.95 -11.81 16.85
CA ALA A 72 4.43 -11.55 15.52
C ALA A 72 5.52 -11.01 14.59
N HIS A 73 5.46 -11.38 13.32
CA HIS A 73 6.35 -10.87 12.28
C HIS A 73 5.64 -10.85 10.92
N ASP A 74 6.25 -10.23 9.92
CA ASP A 74 5.71 -10.23 8.56
C ASP A 74 5.70 -11.64 7.96
N LEU A 75 4.76 -11.92 7.07
CA LEU A 75 4.70 -13.17 6.31
C LEU A 75 5.97 -13.39 5.46
N HIS A 76 6.68 -12.34 5.07
CA HIS A 76 7.88 -12.45 4.24
C HIS A 76 9.02 -13.20 4.98
N PRO A 77 9.48 -14.36 4.47
CA PRO A 77 10.44 -15.20 5.20
C PRO A 77 11.85 -14.60 5.24
N ASP A 78 12.25 -13.84 4.21
CA ASP A 78 13.63 -13.34 4.09
C ASP A 78 13.90 -12.03 4.81
N PHE A 79 12.88 -11.35 5.36
CA PHE A 79 13.09 -10.10 6.08
C PHE A 79 13.98 -10.32 7.31
N HIS A 80 14.89 -9.38 7.57
CA HIS A 80 15.70 -9.42 8.80
C HIS A 80 14.81 -9.45 10.05
N SER A 81 13.74 -8.65 10.07
CA SER A 81 12.73 -8.63 11.15
C SER A 81 12.06 -10.00 11.38
N THR A 82 11.75 -10.74 10.31
CA THR A 82 11.20 -12.10 10.39
C THR A 82 12.24 -13.09 10.92
N ARG A 83 13.45 -13.09 10.36
CA ARG A 83 14.53 -13.98 10.78
C ARG A 83 14.92 -13.74 12.24
N HIS A 84 14.94 -12.49 12.68
CA HIS A 84 15.22 -12.13 14.05
C HIS A 84 14.09 -12.56 15.00
N ALA A 85 12.82 -12.36 14.63
CA ALA A 85 11.66 -12.87 15.39
C ALA A 85 11.75 -14.39 15.63
N LEU A 86 12.04 -15.16 14.59
CA LEU A 86 12.21 -16.61 14.67
C LEU A 86 13.40 -17.01 15.56
N SER A 87 14.48 -16.22 15.54
CA SER A 87 15.63 -16.44 16.43
C SER A 87 15.28 -16.18 17.89
N LEU A 88 14.63 -15.06 18.19
CA LEU A 88 14.15 -14.70 19.53
C LEU A 88 13.18 -15.75 20.09
N ALA A 89 12.24 -16.19 19.27
CA ALA A 89 11.28 -17.24 19.60
C ALA A 89 11.94 -18.52 20.10
N ARG A 90 12.98 -19.00 19.38
CA ARG A 90 13.77 -20.17 19.80
C ARG A 90 14.47 -19.94 21.12
N THR A 91 15.07 -18.78 21.33
CA THR A 91 15.79 -18.45 22.57
C THR A 91 14.84 -18.34 23.77
N LEU A 92 13.64 -17.80 23.57
CA LEU A 92 12.64 -17.56 24.63
C LEU A 92 11.68 -18.75 24.84
N GLY A 93 11.74 -19.77 23.97
CA GLY A 93 10.79 -20.87 23.93
C GLY A 93 9.34 -20.38 23.70
N THR A 94 9.16 -19.36 22.86
CA THR A 94 7.86 -18.72 22.59
C THR A 94 7.48 -18.96 21.13
N ASP A 95 6.20 -19.16 20.86
CA ASP A 95 5.71 -19.37 19.49
C ASP A 95 5.73 -18.07 18.67
N THR A 96 5.70 -18.22 17.35
CA THR A 96 5.61 -17.11 16.40
C THR A 96 4.31 -17.12 15.62
N LEU A 97 3.87 -15.95 15.17
CA LEU A 97 2.76 -15.81 14.23
C LEU A 97 3.19 -14.96 13.02
N PRO A 98 3.25 -15.55 11.82
CA PRO A 98 3.36 -14.77 10.60
C PRO A 98 2.04 -14.03 10.36
N VAL A 99 2.12 -12.72 10.18
CA VAL A 99 0.97 -11.86 9.87
C VAL A 99 1.14 -11.32 8.46
N GLN A 100 0.11 -11.47 7.63
CA GLN A 100 0.14 -10.97 6.27
C GLN A 100 0.25 -9.43 6.27
N HIS A 101 1.12 -8.89 5.40
CA HIS A 101 1.51 -7.48 5.39
C HIS A 101 0.32 -6.51 5.32
N HIS A 102 -0.60 -6.73 4.38
CA HIS A 102 -1.76 -5.85 4.18
C HIS A 102 -2.82 -6.02 5.28
N HIS A 103 -2.95 -7.23 5.86
CA HIS A 103 -3.73 -7.46 7.06
C HIS A 103 -3.18 -6.66 8.23
N ALA A 104 -1.86 -6.60 8.40
CA ALA A 104 -1.23 -5.78 9.43
C ALA A 104 -1.50 -4.28 9.23
N HIS A 105 -1.44 -3.74 8.00
CA HIS A 105 -1.83 -2.35 7.73
C HIS A 105 -3.26 -2.03 8.19
N ILE A 106 -4.22 -2.90 7.84
CA ILE A 106 -5.62 -2.72 8.23
C ILE A 106 -5.81 -2.91 9.74
N ALA A 107 -5.12 -3.88 10.33
CA ALA A 107 -5.17 -4.16 11.75
C ALA A 107 -4.57 -3.04 12.59
N ALA A 108 -3.54 -2.33 12.10
CA ALA A 108 -2.98 -1.17 12.78
C ALA A 108 -4.05 -0.08 12.94
N THR A 109 -4.77 0.23 11.87
CA THR A 109 -5.92 1.15 11.90
C THR A 109 -7.01 0.65 12.85
N CYS A 110 -7.36 -0.64 12.81
CA CYS A 110 -8.35 -1.19 13.73
C CYS A 110 -7.91 -1.07 15.20
N ALA A 111 -6.62 -1.29 15.50
CA ALA A 111 -6.06 -1.20 16.85
C ALA A 111 -6.17 0.21 17.43
N GLU A 112 -5.82 1.23 16.64
CA GLU A 112 -5.88 2.62 17.08
C GLU A 112 -7.31 3.09 17.41
N HIS A 113 -8.28 2.58 16.64
CA HIS A 113 -9.71 2.87 16.80
C HIS A 113 -10.41 1.90 17.77
N GLY A 114 -9.74 0.84 18.24
CA GLY A 114 -10.31 -0.18 19.12
C GLY A 114 -11.44 -0.99 18.48
N VAL A 115 -11.44 -1.12 17.16
CA VAL A 115 -12.49 -1.81 16.39
C VAL A 115 -12.21 -3.30 16.37
N ARG A 116 -13.22 -4.08 16.74
CA ARG A 116 -13.14 -5.55 16.87
C ARG A 116 -14.18 -6.26 16.02
N GLU A 117 -15.24 -5.57 15.61
CA GLU A 117 -16.17 -6.09 14.63
C GLU A 117 -15.52 -6.26 13.25
N PRO A 118 -16.08 -7.11 12.37
CA PRO A 118 -15.58 -7.26 11.01
C PRO A 118 -15.58 -5.94 10.24
N VAL A 119 -14.50 -5.68 9.51
CA VAL A 119 -14.33 -4.50 8.64
C VAL A 119 -13.97 -4.92 7.21
N LEU A 120 -14.26 -4.04 6.26
CA LEU A 120 -13.65 -4.09 4.93
C LEU A 120 -12.38 -3.23 4.95
N GLY A 121 -11.25 -3.84 4.66
CA GLY A 121 -9.96 -3.17 4.55
C GLY A 121 -9.65 -2.78 3.12
N VAL A 122 -9.35 -1.51 2.86
CA VAL A 122 -8.76 -1.03 1.61
C VAL A 122 -7.28 -0.76 1.87
N ALA A 123 -6.43 -1.71 1.48
CA ALA A 123 -4.99 -1.66 1.74
C ALA A 123 -4.23 -1.25 0.48
N LEU A 124 -3.69 -0.03 0.46
CA LEU A 124 -3.03 0.56 -0.71
C LEU A 124 -1.57 0.88 -0.39
N ASP A 125 -0.65 0.19 -1.05
CA ASP A 125 0.77 0.19 -0.71
C ASP A 125 1.68 0.00 -1.93
N GLY A 126 2.99 0.11 -1.70
CA GLY A 126 4.03 -0.12 -2.70
C GLY A 126 4.23 -1.59 -3.02
N VAL A 127 4.50 -2.43 -2.03
CA VAL A 127 4.65 -3.88 -2.20
C VAL A 127 4.53 -4.58 -0.86
N GLY A 128 3.83 -5.71 -0.82
CA GLY A 128 3.92 -6.66 0.29
C GLY A 128 3.67 -8.08 -0.21
N LEU A 129 4.26 -9.08 0.47
CA LEU A 129 4.10 -10.48 0.06
C LEU A 129 2.64 -10.92 0.28
N GLY A 130 2.01 -11.34 -0.81
CA GLY A 130 0.69 -11.96 -0.80
C GLY A 130 0.71 -13.34 -0.19
N SER A 131 -0.43 -13.79 0.33
CA SER A 131 -0.58 -15.17 0.83
C SER A 131 -0.48 -16.23 -0.28
N ASP A 132 -0.61 -15.80 -1.53
CA ASP A 132 -0.43 -16.57 -2.76
C ASP A 132 1.00 -16.48 -3.32
N GLY A 133 1.89 -15.74 -2.66
CA GLY A 133 3.26 -15.50 -3.11
C GLY A 133 3.38 -14.38 -4.16
N GLU A 134 2.29 -13.71 -4.53
CA GLU A 134 2.33 -12.58 -5.45
C GLU A 134 2.66 -11.26 -4.76
N ALA A 135 3.07 -10.25 -5.53
CA ALA A 135 3.33 -8.91 -5.02
C ALA A 135 2.02 -8.11 -4.90
N TRP A 136 1.49 -8.01 -3.69
CA TRP A 136 0.28 -7.24 -3.38
C TRP A 136 0.59 -5.76 -3.12
N GLY A 137 -0.44 -4.92 -3.13
CA GLY A 137 -0.34 -3.49 -2.79
C GLY A 137 -1.59 -2.68 -3.12
N GLY A 138 -2.69 -3.33 -3.47
CA GLY A 138 -3.94 -2.67 -3.81
C GLY A 138 -5.09 -3.62 -3.56
N GLU A 139 -5.35 -3.92 -2.29
CA GLU A 139 -6.19 -5.05 -1.90
C GLU A 139 -7.47 -4.60 -1.21
N LEU A 140 -8.54 -5.33 -1.46
CA LEU A 140 -9.76 -5.29 -0.68
C LEU A 140 -9.82 -6.56 0.18
N LEU A 141 -9.88 -6.36 1.49
CA LEU A 141 -9.80 -7.42 2.48
C LEU A 141 -11.07 -7.44 3.33
N ARG A 142 -11.54 -8.62 3.75
CA ARG A 142 -12.41 -8.77 4.92
C ARG A 142 -11.52 -9.10 6.10
N VAL A 143 -11.51 -8.23 7.10
CA VAL A 143 -10.71 -8.40 8.33
C VAL A 143 -11.64 -8.57 9.52
N ASP A 144 -11.41 -9.63 10.28
CA ASP A 144 -12.21 -10.03 11.44
C ASP A 144 -11.25 -10.52 12.53
N GLY A 145 -10.75 -9.57 13.32
CA GLY A 145 -9.66 -9.80 14.27
C GLY A 145 -8.41 -10.39 13.62
N ALA A 146 -8.08 -11.63 14.00
CA ALA A 146 -6.93 -12.37 13.46
C ALA A 146 -7.19 -13.03 12.10
N HIS A 147 -8.42 -13.01 11.60
CA HIS A 147 -8.77 -13.58 10.32
C HIS A 147 -8.78 -12.50 9.23
N CYS A 148 -8.14 -12.82 8.10
CA CYS A 148 -8.12 -11.98 6.92
C CYS A 148 -8.45 -12.81 5.69
N GLN A 149 -9.35 -12.30 4.86
CA GLN A 149 -9.70 -12.87 3.57
C GLN A 149 -9.54 -11.81 2.49
N ARG A 150 -8.78 -12.10 1.44
CA ARG A 150 -8.73 -11.27 0.23
C ARG A 150 -10.06 -11.42 -0.52
N LEU A 151 -10.78 -10.31 -0.67
CA LEU A 151 -12.04 -10.26 -1.44
C LEU A 151 -11.79 -9.85 -2.89
N GLY A 152 -10.79 -9.00 -3.12
CA GLY A 152 -10.41 -8.57 -4.45
C GLY A 152 -9.13 -7.75 -4.45
N SER A 153 -8.72 -7.31 -5.64
CA SER A 153 -7.53 -6.49 -5.83
C SER A 153 -7.67 -5.46 -6.95
N LEU A 154 -6.76 -4.50 -7.00
CA LEU A 154 -6.51 -3.75 -8.22
C LEU A 154 -6.04 -4.71 -9.30
N ARG A 155 -6.43 -4.44 -10.55
CA ARG A 155 -6.01 -5.22 -11.72
C ARG A 155 -4.49 -5.38 -11.69
N PRO A 156 -3.97 -6.62 -11.62
CA PRO A 156 -2.53 -6.83 -11.62
C PRO A 156 -1.89 -6.28 -12.90
N LEU A 157 -0.80 -5.54 -12.77
CA LEU A 157 0.01 -5.04 -13.88
C LEU A 157 1.35 -5.79 -13.93
N PRO A 158 1.91 -6.05 -15.12
CA PRO A 158 3.24 -6.65 -15.21
C PRO A 158 4.34 -5.64 -14.85
N MET A 159 5.39 -6.09 -14.17
CA MET A 159 6.57 -5.32 -13.80
C MET A 159 7.78 -5.73 -14.65
N PRO A 160 7.99 -5.13 -15.83
CA PRO A 160 9.09 -5.52 -16.71
C PRO A 160 10.43 -5.14 -16.09
N GLY A 161 11.19 -6.16 -15.65
CA GLY A 161 12.42 -5.97 -14.89
C GLY A 161 12.26 -6.08 -13.37
N GLY A 162 11.10 -6.53 -12.87
CA GLY A 162 10.86 -6.76 -11.44
C GLY A 162 11.06 -5.49 -10.62
N ASP A 163 11.86 -5.56 -9.57
CA ASP A 163 12.15 -4.45 -8.64
C ASP A 163 12.70 -3.20 -9.33
N VAL A 164 13.34 -3.32 -10.49
CA VAL A 164 13.79 -2.16 -11.28
C VAL A 164 12.61 -1.30 -11.72
N ALA A 165 11.45 -1.91 -12.02
CA ALA A 165 10.24 -1.18 -12.39
C ALA A 165 9.72 -0.28 -11.25
N ALA A 166 10.04 -0.61 -10.00
CA ALA A 166 9.75 0.22 -8.83
C ALA A 166 10.72 1.40 -8.65
N ARG A 167 11.78 1.50 -9.47
CA ARG A 167 12.72 2.65 -9.49
C ARG A 167 12.69 3.39 -10.82
N GLU A 168 12.16 2.77 -11.87
CA GLU A 168 12.07 3.31 -13.21
C GLU A 168 10.61 3.35 -13.68
N PRO A 169 9.80 4.33 -13.23
CA PRO A 169 8.38 4.45 -13.58
C PRO A 169 8.06 4.40 -15.08
N TRP A 170 9.00 4.75 -15.97
CA TRP A 170 8.83 4.58 -17.41
C TRP A 170 8.54 3.12 -17.81
N ARG A 171 9.07 2.15 -17.07
CA ARG A 171 8.82 0.71 -17.26
C ARG A 171 7.38 0.33 -16.92
N MET A 172 6.81 0.93 -15.87
CA MET A 172 5.41 0.74 -15.53
C MET A 172 4.50 1.41 -16.57
N ALA A 173 4.86 2.60 -17.07
CA ALA A 173 4.15 3.24 -18.16
C ALA A 173 4.18 2.40 -19.45
N LEU A 174 5.33 1.80 -19.78
CA LEU A 174 5.49 0.86 -20.88
C LEU A 174 4.55 -0.35 -20.72
N ALA A 175 4.50 -0.92 -19.52
CA ALA A 175 3.61 -2.04 -19.17
C ALA A 175 2.12 -1.67 -19.31
N VAL A 176 1.73 -0.46 -18.90
CA VAL A 176 0.36 0.03 -19.07
C VAL A 176 0.01 0.17 -20.55
N LEU A 177 0.85 0.82 -21.36
CA LEU A 177 0.60 0.94 -22.81
C LEU A 177 0.51 -0.44 -23.49
N HIS A 178 1.31 -1.41 -23.05
CA HIS A 178 1.21 -2.79 -23.51
C HIS A 178 -0.13 -3.44 -23.13
N GLU A 179 -0.58 -3.33 -21.87
CA GLU A 179 -1.88 -3.85 -21.41
C GLU A 179 -3.07 -3.17 -22.12
N LEU A 180 -2.89 -1.93 -22.58
CA LEU A 180 -3.87 -1.21 -23.41
C LEU A 180 -3.85 -1.63 -24.89
N GLY A 181 -2.95 -2.52 -25.31
CA GLY A 181 -2.78 -2.91 -26.71
C GLY A 181 -2.12 -1.84 -27.59
N ARG A 182 -1.44 -0.87 -26.98
CA ARG A 182 -0.85 0.30 -27.65
C ARG A 182 0.67 0.18 -27.79
N ALA A 183 1.15 -0.96 -28.29
CA ALA A 183 2.57 -1.25 -28.41
C ALA A 183 3.33 -0.25 -29.30
N ASP A 184 2.71 0.25 -30.36
CA ASP A 184 3.35 1.24 -31.24
C ASP A 184 3.52 2.61 -30.55
N GLN A 185 2.51 3.04 -29.78
CA GLN A 185 2.62 4.22 -28.92
C GLN A 185 3.76 4.04 -27.91
N ALA A 186 3.85 2.87 -27.28
CA ALA A 186 4.91 2.54 -26.33
C ALA A 186 6.31 2.61 -26.96
N ARG A 187 6.47 2.05 -28.17
CA ARG A 187 7.73 2.09 -28.93
C ARG A 187 8.14 3.51 -29.28
N ALA A 188 7.21 4.32 -29.79
CA ALA A 188 7.48 5.71 -30.16
C ALA A 188 7.90 6.53 -28.94
N ARG A 189 7.14 6.39 -27.85
CA ARG A 189 7.30 7.21 -26.64
C ARG A 189 8.59 6.93 -25.88
N PHE A 190 9.00 5.66 -25.80
CA PHE A 190 10.18 5.24 -25.05
C PHE A 190 11.34 4.81 -25.97
N ALA A 191 11.38 5.31 -27.21
CA ALA A 191 12.43 4.99 -28.17
C ALA A 191 13.84 5.36 -27.68
N SER A 192 13.96 6.40 -26.86
CA SER A 192 15.22 6.85 -26.26
C SER A 192 15.63 6.05 -25.01
N GLU A 193 14.72 5.29 -24.41
CA GLU A 193 15.02 4.47 -23.25
C GLU A 193 15.74 3.19 -23.68
N ALA A 194 16.90 2.94 -23.08
CA ALA A 194 17.67 1.75 -23.37
C ALA A 194 16.83 0.49 -23.10
N CYS A 195 16.88 -0.46 -24.03
CA CYS A 195 16.17 -1.74 -23.95
C CYS A 195 14.63 -1.67 -23.96
N SER A 196 13.99 -0.52 -24.23
CA SER A 196 12.51 -0.41 -24.26
C SER A 196 11.86 -1.41 -25.22
N ALA A 197 12.42 -1.59 -26.43
CA ALA A 197 11.96 -2.58 -27.40
C ALA A 197 12.10 -4.03 -26.89
N ALA A 198 13.20 -4.34 -26.19
CA ALA A 198 13.42 -5.66 -25.61
C ALA A 198 12.45 -5.93 -24.45
N LEU A 199 12.15 -4.93 -23.63
CA LEU A 199 11.15 -5.05 -22.55
C LEU A 199 9.74 -5.26 -23.10
N LEU A 200 9.38 -4.63 -24.22
CA LEU A 200 8.11 -4.90 -24.90
C LEU A 200 8.01 -6.35 -25.41
N ASP A 201 9.10 -6.92 -25.94
CA ASP A 201 9.14 -8.34 -26.32
C ASP A 201 8.95 -9.25 -25.09
N LEU A 202 9.62 -8.94 -23.97
CA LEU A 202 9.46 -9.68 -22.72
C LEU A 202 8.03 -9.62 -22.17
N LEU A 203 7.38 -8.45 -22.25
CA LEU A 203 5.98 -8.27 -21.87
C LEU A 203 5.05 -9.12 -22.75
N THR A 204 5.26 -9.09 -24.07
CA THR A 204 4.47 -9.86 -25.04
C THR A 204 4.60 -11.36 -24.80
N ARG A 205 5.79 -11.82 -24.41
CA ARG A 205 6.08 -13.22 -24.12
C ARG A 205 5.76 -13.64 -22.69
N HIS A 206 5.37 -12.71 -21.82
CA HIS A 206 5.16 -12.94 -20.39
C HIS A 206 6.37 -13.53 -19.66
N ILE A 207 7.59 -13.14 -20.06
CA ILE A 207 8.84 -13.66 -19.48
C ILE A 207 9.41 -12.64 -18.50
N ARG A 208 9.72 -13.07 -17.27
CA ARG A 208 10.39 -12.24 -16.24
C ARG A 208 9.70 -10.88 -15.98
N CYS A 209 8.38 -10.87 -16.11
CA CYS A 209 7.52 -9.73 -15.82
C CYS A 209 6.54 -10.14 -14.73
N PRO A 210 6.98 -10.29 -13.46
CA PRO A 210 6.08 -10.64 -12.36
C PRO A 210 4.94 -9.62 -12.31
N ARG A 211 3.74 -10.09 -11.95
CA ARG A 211 2.56 -9.22 -11.85
C ARG A 211 2.41 -8.70 -10.44
N THR A 212 1.78 -7.53 -10.32
CA THR A 212 1.51 -6.90 -9.03
C THR A 212 0.18 -6.16 -9.07
N SER A 213 -0.60 -6.26 -7.99
CA SER A 213 -1.79 -5.44 -7.75
C SER A 213 -1.47 -4.12 -7.04
N SER A 214 -0.19 -3.72 -6.99
CA SER A 214 0.27 -2.55 -6.25
C SER A 214 -0.35 -1.23 -6.71
N ALA A 215 -0.95 -0.51 -5.76
CA ALA A 215 -1.38 0.87 -5.93
C ALA A 215 -0.17 1.78 -6.17
N GLY A 216 0.95 1.58 -5.45
CA GLY A 216 2.19 2.33 -5.70
C GLY A 216 2.68 2.19 -7.14
N ARG A 217 2.59 1.00 -7.74
CA ARG A 217 2.95 0.77 -9.15
C ARG A 217 1.94 1.38 -10.13
N LEU A 218 0.66 1.51 -9.74
CA LEU A 218 -0.33 2.29 -10.49
C LEU A 218 0.02 3.79 -10.49
N PHE A 219 0.44 4.35 -9.34
CA PHE A 219 0.97 5.72 -9.27
C PHE A 219 2.21 5.88 -10.15
N ASP A 220 3.18 4.97 -10.07
CA ASP A 220 4.40 5.03 -10.89
C ASP A 220 4.08 4.96 -12.39
N GLY A 221 3.22 4.02 -12.80
CA GLY A 221 2.79 3.91 -14.19
C GLY A 221 2.12 5.17 -14.69
N THR A 222 1.28 5.80 -13.87
CA THR A 222 0.63 7.08 -14.19
C THR A 222 1.65 8.21 -14.30
N ALA A 223 2.60 8.32 -13.37
CA ALA A 223 3.62 9.36 -13.40
C ALA A 223 4.54 9.24 -14.64
N GLY A 224 4.89 8.00 -15.01
CA GLY A 224 5.63 7.72 -16.24
C GLY A 224 4.81 8.05 -17.50
N LEU A 225 3.51 7.72 -17.52
CA LEU A 225 2.58 8.08 -18.60
C LEU A 225 2.33 9.58 -18.70
N LEU A 226 2.47 10.33 -17.60
CA LEU A 226 2.39 11.79 -17.61
C LEU A 226 3.78 12.44 -17.70
N GLY A 227 4.84 11.67 -17.96
CA GLY A 227 6.20 12.20 -18.13
C GLY A 227 6.74 12.97 -16.91
N MET A 228 6.13 12.80 -15.73
CA MET A 228 6.46 13.53 -14.51
C MET A 228 7.67 12.94 -13.79
N CYS A 229 7.86 11.63 -13.93
CA CYS A 229 9.01 10.92 -13.39
C CYS A 229 9.28 9.70 -14.25
N THR A 230 10.49 9.60 -14.81
CA THR A 230 10.93 8.41 -15.55
C THR A 230 11.81 7.52 -14.69
N ARG A 231 12.66 8.11 -13.83
CA ARG A 231 13.53 7.40 -12.87
C ARG A 231 13.48 8.09 -11.52
N MET A 232 13.40 7.29 -10.46
CA MET A 232 13.35 7.75 -9.08
C MET A 232 14.72 7.67 -8.43
N THR A 233 15.06 8.69 -7.64
CA THR A 233 16.24 8.73 -6.78
C THR A 233 15.89 8.62 -5.30
N ALA A 234 14.59 8.69 -4.97
CA ALA A 234 14.05 8.51 -3.64
C ALA A 234 12.73 7.72 -3.70
N GLU A 235 12.37 7.10 -2.58
CA GLU A 235 11.13 6.36 -2.45
C GLU A 235 9.90 7.25 -2.72
N ALA A 236 8.91 6.69 -3.40
CA ALA A 236 7.64 7.32 -3.74
C ALA A 236 7.75 8.67 -4.48
N GLN A 237 8.90 9.00 -5.09
CA GLN A 237 9.12 10.27 -5.78
C GLN A 237 8.08 10.50 -6.89
N ALA A 238 7.73 9.47 -7.66
CA ALA A 238 6.74 9.54 -8.72
C ALA A 238 5.32 9.84 -8.18
N ALA A 239 4.89 9.14 -7.13
CA ALA A 239 3.61 9.39 -6.47
C ALA A 239 3.53 10.80 -5.87
N ARG A 240 4.61 11.28 -5.24
CA ARG A 240 4.70 12.65 -4.71
C ARG A 240 4.66 13.71 -5.80
N ALA A 241 5.30 13.45 -6.96
CA ALA A 241 5.26 14.35 -8.10
C ALA A 241 3.84 14.48 -8.67
N LEU A 242 3.11 13.35 -8.79
CA LEU A 242 1.69 13.34 -9.19
C LEU A 242 0.82 14.13 -8.21
N GLU A 243 1.00 13.92 -6.91
CA GLU A 243 0.25 14.64 -5.88
C GLU A 243 0.49 16.15 -5.95
N ALA A 244 1.76 16.57 -6.07
CA ALA A 244 2.12 17.97 -6.19
C ALA A 244 1.52 18.61 -7.46
N ALA A 245 1.53 17.88 -8.58
CA ALA A 245 0.93 18.31 -9.85
C ALA A 245 -0.60 18.48 -9.74
N ALA A 246 -1.26 17.48 -9.18
CA ALA A 246 -2.69 17.55 -8.90
C ALA A 246 -3.04 18.74 -7.98
N THR A 247 -2.25 18.95 -6.94
CA THR A 247 -2.45 20.04 -5.96
C THR A 247 -2.38 21.41 -6.64
N ARG A 248 -1.38 21.67 -7.49
CA ARG A 248 -1.27 22.94 -8.24
C ARG A 248 -2.50 23.20 -9.11
N HIS A 249 -3.01 22.17 -9.78
CA HIS A 249 -4.23 22.30 -10.57
C HIS A 249 -5.45 22.59 -9.68
N ILE A 250 -5.60 21.89 -8.56
CA ILE A 250 -6.73 22.04 -7.65
C ILE A 250 -6.76 23.44 -7.01
N GLU A 251 -5.61 24.01 -6.67
CA GLU A 251 -5.52 25.37 -6.12
C GLU A 251 -6.01 26.44 -7.10
N THR A 252 -5.90 26.20 -8.40
CA THR A 252 -6.25 27.16 -9.45
C THR A 252 -7.62 26.91 -10.07
N CYS A 253 -8.00 25.65 -10.27
CA CYS A 253 -9.21 25.25 -10.99
C CYS A 253 -10.24 24.53 -10.12
N GLY A 254 -9.91 24.18 -8.88
CA GLY A 254 -10.75 23.38 -7.99
C GLY A 254 -10.60 21.87 -8.20
N TRP A 255 -11.33 21.10 -7.38
CA TRP A 255 -11.34 19.64 -7.48
C TRP A 255 -12.12 19.20 -8.74
N PRO A 256 -11.51 18.43 -9.66
CA PRO A 256 -12.19 18.04 -10.89
C PRO A 256 -13.23 16.94 -10.64
N ALA A 257 -14.21 16.85 -11.53
CA ALA A 257 -15.11 15.70 -11.58
C ALA A 257 -14.34 14.45 -12.01
N PRO A 258 -14.59 13.26 -11.44
CA PRO A 258 -13.94 12.02 -11.88
C PRO A 258 -14.34 11.64 -13.32
N VAL A 259 -13.47 10.91 -14.03
CA VAL A 259 -13.84 10.32 -15.32
C VAL A 259 -14.80 9.17 -15.04
N THR A 260 -16.08 9.31 -15.41
CA THR A 260 -17.12 8.30 -15.10
C THR A 260 -16.80 6.92 -15.70
N GLU A 261 -16.21 6.87 -16.88
CA GLU A 261 -15.76 5.63 -17.54
C GLU A 261 -14.29 5.30 -17.23
N GLY A 262 -13.71 5.90 -16.19
CA GLY A 262 -12.30 5.79 -15.85
C GLY A 262 -11.91 4.50 -15.11
N TRP A 263 -12.89 3.74 -14.61
CA TRP A 263 -12.64 2.47 -13.94
C TRP A 263 -13.67 1.42 -14.36
N ALA A 264 -13.31 0.16 -14.14
CA ALA A 264 -14.20 -0.98 -14.28
C ALA A 264 -14.01 -1.91 -13.09
N ILE A 265 -15.12 -2.38 -12.51
CA ILE A 265 -15.12 -3.43 -11.49
C ILE A 265 -15.62 -4.70 -12.17
N ALA A 266 -14.80 -5.75 -12.14
CA ALA A 266 -15.04 -7.01 -12.83
C ALA A 266 -14.87 -8.22 -11.91
N GLY A 267 -15.36 -9.37 -12.37
CA GLY A 267 -15.34 -10.64 -11.65
C GLY A 267 -16.53 -10.83 -10.73
N ASP A 268 -16.71 -12.07 -10.24
CA ASP A 268 -17.72 -12.39 -9.26
C ASP A 268 -17.45 -11.59 -7.97
N ALA A 269 -18.49 -10.92 -7.46
CA ALA A 269 -18.40 -10.15 -6.22
C ALA A 269 -17.18 -9.19 -6.20
N PHE A 270 -17.08 -8.25 -7.15
CA PHE A 270 -16.12 -7.13 -7.13
C PHE A 270 -14.64 -7.56 -6.97
N ALA A 271 -14.26 -8.71 -7.52
CA ALA A 271 -12.93 -9.28 -7.35
C ALA A 271 -11.79 -8.43 -7.96
N THR A 272 -12.05 -7.62 -8.98
CA THR A 272 -11.00 -6.81 -9.64
C THR A 272 -11.45 -5.39 -9.95
N LEU A 273 -10.74 -4.40 -9.43
CA LEU A 273 -10.87 -2.99 -9.79
C LEU A 273 -9.79 -2.60 -10.81
N SER A 274 -10.18 -2.22 -12.01
CA SER A 274 -9.26 -1.80 -13.08
C SER A 274 -9.36 -0.31 -13.36
N PHE A 275 -8.21 0.36 -13.38
CA PHE A 275 -8.06 1.75 -13.82
C PHE A 275 -7.47 1.88 -15.24
N LEU A 276 -7.34 0.78 -15.99
CA LEU A 276 -6.88 0.83 -17.38
C LEU A 276 -7.68 1.83 -18.24
N PRO A 277 -9.02 1.93 -18.14
CA PRO A 277 -9.78 2.91 -18.92
C PRO A 277 -9.31 4.35 -18.69
N MET A 278 -9.10 4.76 -17.44
CA MET A 278 -8.52 6.07 -17.13
C MET A 278 -7.11 6.22 -17.69
N LEU A 279 -6.25 5.20 -17.54
CA LEU A 279 -4.87 5.29 -18.02
C LEU A 279 -4.78 5.45 -19.55
N ALA A 280 -5.75 4.91 -20.29
CA ALA A 280 -5.87 5.14 -21.74
C ALA A 280 -6.16 6.61 -22.07
N ILE A 281 -7.07 7.24 -21.32
CA ILE A 281 -7.40 8.66 -21.49
C ILE A 281 -6.21 9.56 -21.11
N LEU A 282 -5.52 9.22 -20.04
CA LEU A 282 -4.34 9.98 -19.58
C LEU A 282 -3.17 9.85 -20.57
N SER A 283 -2.97 8.69 -21.21
CA SER A 283 -1.93 8.55 -22.22
C SER A 283 -2.21 9.38 -23.48
N ASP A 284 -3.47 9.44 -23.93
CA ASP A 284 -3.90 10.31 -25.04
C ASP A 284 -3.70 11.79 -24.70
N THR A 285 -4.02 12.18 -23.47
CA THR A 285 -3.83 13.56 -22.97
C THR A 285 -2.35 13.95 -22.95
N ALA A 286 -1.48 13.04 -22.50
CA ALA A 286 -0.04 13.30 -22.46
C ALA A 286 0.55 13.48 -23.86
N ASP A 287 0.18 12.64 -24.82
CA ASP A 287 0.68 12.74 -26.19
C ASP A 287 0.16 14.00 -26.91
N ALA A 288 -1.09 14.40 -26.64
CA ALA A 288 -1.63 15.67 -27.14
C ALA A 288 -0.87 16.89 -26.57
N ALA A 289 -0.53 16.87 -25.28
CA ALA A 289 0.26 17.93 -24.65
C ALA A 289 1.68 18.01 -25.23
N ASP A 290 2.32 16.87 -25.49
CA ASP A 290 3.63 16.80 -26.14
C ASP A 290 3.58 17.34 -27.58
N THR A 291 2.55 16.97 -28.34
CA THR A 291 2.38 17.44 -29.74
C THR A 291 2.11 18.94 -29.81
N ALA A 292 1.33 19.46 -28.87
CA ALA A 292 0.98 20.88 -28.80
C ALA A 292 2.11 21.75 -28.20
N ASN A 293 3.21 21.15 -27.72
CA ASN A 293 4.30 21.82 -27.01
C ASN A 293 3.78 22.76 -25.90
N THR A 294 2.73 22.32 -25.20
CA THR A 294 2.14 23.05 -24.08
C THR A 294 3.03 22.96 -22.86
N ASP A 295 2.89 23.92 -21.95
CA ASP A 295 3.55 23.89 -20.66
C ASP A 295 3.01 22.75 -19.75
N GLY A 296 3.38 22.75 -18.47
CA GLY A 296 2.98 21.72 -17.51
C GLY A 296 1.48 21.68 -17.19
N ALA A 297 0.68 22.68 -17.57
CA ALA A 297 -0.70 22.81 -17.10
C ALA A 297 -1.62 21.63 -17.48
N PRO A 298 -1.58 21.06 -18.70
CA PRO A 298 -2.38 19.89 -19.04
C PRO A 298 -1.99 18.63 -18.25
N ARG A 299 -0.71 18.48 -17.90
CA ARG A 299 -0.21 17.36 -17.09
C ARG A 299 -0.66 17.48 -15.63
N ASP A 300 -0.65 18.70 -15.09
CA ASP A 300 -1.20 18.98 -13.75
C ASP A 300 -2.70 18.68 -13.69
N ALA A 301 -3.47 19.06 -14.72
CA ALA A 301 -4.89 18.72 -14.84
C ALA A 301 -5.11 17.20 -14.92
N ALA A 302 -4.30 16.50 -15.71
CA ALA A 302 -4.34 15.05 -15.84
C ALA A 302 -4.03 14.33 -14.51
N ALA A 303 -3.09 14.85 -13.71
CA ALA A 303 -2.81 14.32 -12.37
C ALA A 303 -3.98 14.55 -11.40
N ALA A 304 -4.65 15.71 -11.45
CA ALA A 304 -5.85 15.94 -10.64
C ALA A 304 -7.00 15.00 -11.05
N GLN A 305 -7.19 14.82 -12.36
CA GLN A 305 -8.17 13.88 -12.92
C GLN A 305 -7.90 12.44 -12.49
N PHE A 306 -6.63 12.03 -12.45
CA PHE A 306 -6.21 10.73 -11.94
C PHE A 306 -6.66 10.52 -10.49
N HIS A 307 -6.36 11.47 -9.60
CA HIS A 307 -6.73 11.35 -8.18
C HIS A 307 -8.25 11.32 -8.00
N ALA A 308 -8.99 12.21 -8.67
CA ALA A 308 -10.45 12.23 -8.59
C ALA A 308 -11.08 10.90 -9.01
N THR A 309 -10.59 10.34 -10.11
CA THR A 309 -11.09 9.07 -10.66
C THR A 309 -10.67 7.88 -9.80
N LEU A 310 -9.44 7.86 -9.28
CA LEU A 310 -8.95 6.84 -8.33
C LEU A 310 -9.85 6.78 -7.09
N ILE A 311 -10.14 7.94 -6.48
CA ILE A 311 -10.99 8.04 -5.29
C ILE A 311 -12.42 7.56 -5.58
N ALA A 312 -12.99 7.96 -6.72
CA ALA A 312 -14.33 7.55 -7.11
C ALA A 312 -14.41 6.02 -7.33
N GLY A 313 -13.42 5.43 -8.02
CA GLY A 313 -13.35 4.00 -8.27
C GLY A 313 -13.14 3.17 -6.99
N LEU A 314 -12.27 3.62 -6.09
CA LEU A 314 -12.07 2.97 -4.78
C LEU A 314 -13.34 3.03 -3.91
N ALA A 315 -14.06 4.15 -3.93
CA ALA A 315 -15.29 4.29 -3.16
C ALA A 315 -16.43 3.42 -3.72
N ASP A 316 -16.56 3.32 -5.05
CA ASP A 316 -17.49 2.41 -5.72
C ASP A 316 -17.15 0.95 -5.40
N TRP A 317 -15.87 0.60 -5.42
CA TRP A 317 -15.40 -0.73 -5.08
C TRP A 317 -15.72 -1.12 -3.64
N ALA A 318 -15.49 -0.23 -2.69
CA ALA A 318 -15.83 -0.43 -1.29
C ALA A 318 -17.36 -0.49 -1.06
N GLU A 319 -18.15 0.31 -1.78
CA GLU A 319 -19.61 0.30 -1.70
C GLU A 319 -20.21 -1.02 -2.19
N GLN A 320 -19.75 -1.53 -3.35
CA GLN A 320 -20.19 -2.82 -3.88
C GLN A 320 -19.83 -3.96 -2.92
N ALA A 321 -18.61 -3.95 -2.37
CA ALA A 321 -18.17 -4.90 -1.37
C ALA A 321 -19.03 -4.86 -0.10
N SER A 322 -19.35 -3.65 0.34
CA SER A 322 -20.21 -3.42 1.49
C SER A 322 -21.64 -3.91 1.25
N GLY A 323 -22.18 -3.73 0.04
CA GLY A 323 -23.49 -4.25 -0.36
C GLY A 323 -23.56 -5.78 -0.33
N ALA A 324 -22.52 -6.47 -0.80
CA ALA A 324 -22.52 -7.93 -0.84
C ALA A 324 -22.18 -8.60 0.50
N THR A 325 -21.38 -7.96 1.35
CA THR A 325 -20.97 -8.53 2.65
C THR A 325 -21.83 -8.06 3.83
N GLY A 326 -22.55 -6.94 3.67
CA GLY A 326 -23.27 -6.27 4.75
C GLY A 326 -22.37 -5.47 5.70
N ILE A 327 -21.04 -5.48 5.52
CA ILE A 327 -20.09 -4.78 6.38
C ILE A 327 -20.03 -3.31 5.99
N ARG A 328 -20.39 -2.40 6.90
CA ARG A 328 -20.47 -0.94 6.64
C ARG A 328 -19.25 -0.14 7.12
N VAL A 329 -18.30 -0.80 7.78
CA VAL A 329 -17.10 -0.19 8.33
C VAL A 329 -15.94 -0.45 7.38
N ILE A 330 -15.32 0.62 6.89
CA ILE A 330 -14.18 0.58 5.98
C ILE A 330 -12.94 1.03 6.75
N ALA A 331 -11.89 0.22 6.81
CA ALA A 331 -10.60 0.60 7.34
C ALA A 331 -9.61 0.84 6.19
N LEU A 332 -8.89 1.96 6.23
CA LEU A 332 -7.88 2.33 5.24
C LEU A 332 -6.49 2.07 5.81
N GLY A 333 -5.55 1.57 5.00
CA GLY A 333 -4.16 1.38 5.45
C GLY A 333 -3.18 1.19 4.29
N GLY A 334 -1.88 1.28 4.59
CA GLY A 334 -0.80 1.17 3.60
C GLY A 334 -0.20 2.52 3.21
N GLY A 335 1.04 2.49 2.70
CA GLY A 335 1.85 3.69 2.47
C GLY A 335 1.28 4.68 1.45
N CYS A 336 0.34 4.28 0.59
CA CYS A 336 -0.29 5.21 -0.35
C CYS A 336 -1.15 6.27 0.38
N PHE A 337 -1.56 6.04 1.63
CA PHE A 337 -2.30 7.02 2.43
C PHE A 337 -1.42 8.13 3.02
N TYR A 338 -0.12 8.19 2.72
CA TYR A 338 0.65 9.44 2.89
C TYR A 338 0.25 10.53 1.90
N ASN A 339 -0.37 10.15 0.77
CA ASN A 339 -0.94 11.09 -0.19
C ASN A 339 -2.15 11.82 0.43
N GLN A 340 -2.04 13.13 0.60
CA GLN A 340 -3.01 13.97 1.30
C GLN A 340 -4.34 14.08 0.54
N LEU A 341 -4.31 14.04 -0.79
CA LEU A 341 -5.54 14.02 -1.59
C LEU A 341 -6.31 12.73 -1.31
N LEU A 342 -5.64 11.58 -1.35
CA LEU A 342 -6.26 10.29 -1.05
C LEU A 342 -6.75 10.21 0.40
N ALA A 343 -5.90 10.60 1.36
CA ALA A 343 -6.19 10.53 2.80
C ALA A 343 -7.33 11.47 3.25
N SER A 344 -7.59 12.56 2.51
CA SER A 344 -8.68 13.49 2.83
C SER A 344 -9.95 13.22 2.04
N LYS A 345 -9.85 12.89 0.75
CA LYS A 345 -11.01 12.82 -0.15
C LYS A 345 -11.67 11.45 -0.16
N LEU A 346 -10.92 10.35 -0.02
CA LEU A 346 -11.53 9.01 0.02
C LEU A 346 -12.44 8.82 1.23
N PRO A 347 -12.04 9.18 2.47
CA PRO A 347 -12.95 9.09 3.62
C PRO A 347 -14.24 9.91 3.44
N ALA A 348 -14.13 11.11 2.87
CA ALA A 348 -15.28 11.97 2.61
C ALA A 348 -16.24 11.36 1.57
N GLU A 349 -15.69 10.77 0.51
CA GLU A 349 -16.49 10.11 -0.52
C GLU A 349 -17.16 8.82 -0.01
N LEU A 350 -16.46 8.03 0.82
CA LEU A 350 -17.04 6.87 1.50
C LEU A 350 -18.17 7.28 2.46
N ALA A 351 -17.97 8.36 3.23
CA ALA A 351 -18.99 8.88 4.14
C ALA A 351 -20.25 9.35 3.39
N ARG A 352 -20.09 9.96 2.21
CA ARG A 352 -21.22 10.37 1.34
C ARG A 352 -22.07 9.17 0.88
N ARG A 353 -21.47 7.98 0.82
CA ARG A 353 -22.14 6.70 0.52
C ARG A 353 -22.69 5.99 1.77
N GLY A 354 -22.65 6.64 2.93
CA GLY A 354 -23.13 6.09 4.19
C GLY A 354 -22.21 5.03 4.82
N LEU A 355 -20.94 4.97 4.41
CA LEU A 355 -19.95 4.05 4.95
C LEU A 355 -19.13 4.72 6.05
N ARG A 356 -18.90 4.01 7.16
CA ARG A 356 -18.06 4.51 8.27
C ARG A 356 -16.60 4.24 7.94
N CYS A 357 -15.83 5.29 7.70
CA CYS A 357 -14.40 5.18 7.38
C CYS A 357 -13.52 5.33 8.62
N LEU A 358 -12.62 4.38 8.83
CA LEU A 358 -11.51 4.43 9.78
C LEU A 358 -10.24 4.67 8.98
N ARG A 359 -9.39 5.56 9.48
CA ARG A 359 -8.11 5.92 8.84
C ARG A 359 -6.99 5.92 9.88
N PRO A 360 -5.72 5.76 9.46
CA PRO A 360 -4.58 5.93 10.35
C PRO A 360 -4.55 7.38 10.89
N GLU A 361 -4.36 7.56 12.19
CA GLU A 361 -4.34 8.90 12.82
C GLU A 361 -3.20 9.13 13.81
N ARG A 362 -2.88 8.14 14.65
CA ARG A 362 -1.87 8.26 15.73
C ARG A 362 -0.56 7.54 15.36
N VAL A 363 -0.63 6.63 14.39
CA VAL A 363 0.46 5.78 13.90
C VAL A 363 0.61 5.99 12.39
N PRO A 364 1.85 5.90 11.85
CA PRO A 364 2.05 6.06 10.41
C PRO A 364 1.24 5.06 9.59
N ALA A 365 0.71 5.51 8.44
CA ALA A 365 -0.12 4.69 7.56
C ALA A 365 0.65 3.58 6.84
N GLY A 366 1.95 3.77 6.61
CA GLY A 366 2.83 2.80 5.96
C GLY A 366 3.59 1.91 6.96
N ASP A 367 4.69 1.33 6.51
CA ASP A 367 5.40 0.23 7.19
C ASP A 367 5.89 0.54 8.61
N ALA A 368 6.15 1.79 8.93
CA ALA A 368 6.49 2.22 10.29
C ALA A 368 5.35 1.96 11.30
N GLY A 369 4.11 1.82 10.85
CA GLY A 369 2.96 1.43 11.66
C GLY A 369 2.67 -0.07 11.70
N LEU A 370 3.31 -0.86 10.83
CA LEU A 370 2.94 -2.26 10.57
C LEU A 370 3.02 -3.13 11.83
N ALA A 371 4.03 -2.90 12.67
CA ALA A 371 4.26 -3.68 13.89
C ALA A 371 3.08 -3.57 14.88
N LEU A 372 2.39 -2.43 14.95
CA LEU A 372 1.19 -2.31 15.80
C LEU A 372 0.09 -3.25 15.30
N GLY A 373 -0.13 -3.29 13.99
CA GLY A 373 -1.11 -4.18 13.38
C GLY A 373 -0.77 -5.66 13.58
N GLN A 374 0.51 -6.03 13.41
CA GLN A 374 1.00 -7.38 13.70
C GLN A 374 0.72 -7.77 15.17
N ALA A 375 1.01 -6.87 16.11
CA ALA A 375 0.75 -7.10 17.53
C ALA A 375 -0.75 -7.27 17.83
N TRP A 376 -1.59 -6.45 17.19
CA TRP A 376 -3.05 -6.51 17.32
C TRP A 376 -3.62 -7.84 16.81
N VAL A 377 -3.18 -8.29 15.63
CA VAL A 377 -3.56 -9.59 15.04
C VAL A 377 -3.16 -10.74 15.96
N ALA A 378 -1.91 -10.74 16.42
CA ALA A 378 -1.43 -11.77 17.34
C ALA A 378 -2.21 -11.79 18.66
N ALA A 379 -2.51 -10.62 19.24
CA ALA A 379 -3.36 -10.54 20.43
C ALA A 379 -4.76 -11.13 20.19
N HIS A 380 -5.37 -10.88 19.03
CA HIS A 380 -6.68 -11.44 18.68
C HIS A 380 -6.64 -12.94 18.37
N SER A 381 -5.51 -13.49 17.92
CA SER A 381 -5.38 -14.94 17.73
C SER A 381 -5.36 -15.73 19.04
N LEU A 382 -5.05 -15.06 20.16
CA LEU A 382 -4.93 -15.65 21.48
C LEU A 382 -6.23 -15.54 22.30
N VAL A 383 -7.12 -14.63 21.94
CA VAL A 383 -8.38 -14.35 22.67
C VAL A 383 -9.53 -14.71 21.74
N ARG A 384 -10.17 -15.86 22.00
CA ARG A 384 -11.37 -16.31 21.26
C ARG A 384 -12.62 -15.58 21.69
#